data_AF-A0A239EA34-F1
#
_entry.id   AF-A0A239EA34-F1
#
_cell.length_a   1.000
_cell.length_b   1.000
_cell.length_c   1.000
_cell.angle_alpha   90.00
_cell.angle_beta   90.00
_cell.angle_gamma   90.00
#
_symmetry.space_group_name_H-M   'P 1'
#
loop_
_entity.id
_entity.type
_entity.pdbx_description
1 polymer ?
#
loop_
_entity_poly.entity_id
_entity_poly.type
_entity_poly.pdbx_seq_one_letter_code
_entity_poly.pdbx_strand_id
1 'polypeptide(L)'
;MILNVYFVTSFWSMKIALNEIWNFLKMVNTKEKGWSFALCAGDVKVRGISTDTMLALKDDDSFDTELLPSIFTFREILWQPDVFTEASMSVPSLRILKAFCEEACTELEEQKSEVNNIYIPLIKGVAACCGKAMKALEKEKADVKKILGDLRTCAFPVIKFFIYHPQNRQDYFQDAQNRLNYAVKIMLTQFYGRYTELEDPYWKVSFSKTKEKKDSEPITEEQ
;
A
#
# COMPACT_ATOMS: atom_id res chain seq x y z
N MET A 1 3.72 -31.93 -37.62
CA MET A 1 3.29 -30.62 -37.10
C MET A 1 2.50 -30.88 -35.81
N ILE A 2 3.19 -30.93 -34.67
CA ILE A 2 2.57 -31.30 -33.38
C ILE A 2 1.97 -30.03 -32.77
N LEU A 3 0.64 -29.94 -32.79
CA LEU A 3 -0.11 -28.97 -32.00
C LEU A 3 0.02 -29.37 -30.53
N ASN A 4 0.91 -28.70 -29.80
CA ASN A 4 1.14 -28.98 -28.39
C ASN A 4 0.12 -28.20 -27.53
N VAL A 5 -0.86 -28.96 -27.04
CA VAL A 5 -1.44 -28.96 -25.68
C VAL A 5 -1.90 -27.61 -25.12
N TYR A 6 -3.22 -27.50 -24.99
CA TYR A 6 -3.93 -26.51 -24.19
C TYR A 6 -3.41 -26.49 -22.74
N PHE A 7 -2.74 -25.39 -22.34
CA PHE A 7 -2.51 -25.08 -20.94
C PHE A 7 -3.81 -24.50 -20.36
N VAL A 8 -4.58 -25.33 -19.66
CA VAL A 8 -5.59 -24.82 -18.72
C VAL A 8 -4.87 -24.53 -17.41
N THR A 9 -4.36 -23.31 -17.27
CA THR A 9 -3.96 -22.77 -15.96
C THR A 9 -5.24 -22.44 -15.21
N SER A 10 -5.50 -23.12 -14.08
CA SER A 10 -6.53 -22.66 -13.16
C SER A 10 -6.02 -21.39 -12.48
N PHE A 11 -6.28 -20.22 -13.07
CA PHE A 11 -5.93 -18.94 -12.50
C PHE A 11 -7.04 -18.48 -11.56
N TRP A 12 -6.81 -18.61 -10.26
CA TRP A 12 -7.70 -18.06 -9.24
C TRP A 12 -7.12 -16.75 -8.73
N SER A 13 -7.96 -15.71 -8.64
CA SER A 13 -7.58 -14.43 -8.06
C SER A 13 -8.64 -13.97 -7.07
N MET A 14 -8.21 -13.62 -5.86
CA MET A 14 -9.08 -13.17 -4.78
C MET A 14 -8.60 -11.85 -4.17
N LYS A 15 -9.54 -11.09 -3.62
CA LYS A 15 -9.26 -9.89 -2.82
C LYS A 15 -9.43 -10.26 -1.34
N ILE A 16 -8.46 -9.90 -0.52
CA ILE A 16 -8.46 -10.16 0.92
C ILE A 16 -8.18 -8.84 1.64
N ALA A 17 -8.90 -8.55 2.73
CA ALA A 17 -8.65 -7.35 3.53
C ALA A 17 -7.26 -7.40 4.20
N LEU A 18 -6.73 -6.24 4.59
CA LEU A 18 -5.36 -6.14 5.13
C LEU A 18 -5.10 -7.02 6.35
N ASN A 19 -6.07 -7.09 7.27
CA ASN A 19 -5.97 -7.87 8.51
C ASN A 19 -6.26 -9.36 8.31
N GLU A 20 -7.04 -9.72 7.31
CA GLU A 20 -7.45 -11.10 7.03
C GLU A 20 -6.36 -11.90 6.32
N ILE A 21 -5.41 -11.24 5.64
CA ILE A 21 -4.33 -11.90 4.91
C ILE A 21 -3.50 -12.83 5.81
N TRP A 22 -3.34 -12.47 7.08
CA TRP A 22 -2.56 -13.26 8.03
C TRP A 22 -3.25 -14.58 8.38
N ASN A 23 -4.58 -14.57 8.45
CA ASN A 23 -5.37 -15.78 8.63
C ASN A 23 -5.32 -16.65 7.37
N PHE A 24 -5.40 -16.01 6.19
CA PHE A 24 -5.23 -16.71 4.93
C PHE A 24 -3.88 -17.42 4.83
N LEU A 25 -2.77 -16.75 5.19
CA LEU A 25 -1.43 -17.33 5.18
C LEU A 25 -1.28 -18.53 6.14
N LYS A 26 -2.07 -18.60 7.22
CA LYS A 26 -2.11 -19.77 8.11
C LYS A 26 -2.88 -20.95 7.52
N MET A 27 -3.83 -20.69 6.63
CA MET A 27 -4.70 -21.72 6.02
C MET A 27 -4.09 -22.35 4.78
N VAL A 28 -3.26 -21.62 4.03
CA VAL A 28 -2.63 -22.13 2.81
C VAL A 28 -1.29 -22.79 3.08
N ASN A 29 -0.91 -23.76 2.25
CA ASN A 29 0.43 -24.29 2.27
C ASN A 29 1.40 -23.26 1.67
N THR A 30 1.99 -22.43 2.51
CA THR A 30 2.95 -21.38 2.11
C THR A 30 4.21 -21.92 1.44
N LYS A 31 4.49 -23.24 1.58
CA LYS A 31 5.60 -23.92 0.89
C LYS A 31 5.25 -24.35 -0.55
N GLU A 32 3.98 -24.28 -0.95
CA GLU A 32 3.57 -24.60 -2.31
C GLU A 32 4.02 -23.49 -3.28
N LYS A 33 4.79 -23.86 -4.31
CA LYS A 33 5.18 -22.93 -5.38
C LYS A 33 3.93 -22.56 -6.20
N GLY A 34 3.77 -21.27 -6.48
CA GLY A 34 2.69 -20.76 -7.34
C GLY A 34 1.85 -19.65 -6.74
N TRP A 35 2.00 -19.35 -5.45
CA TRP A 35 1.39 -18.18 -4.81
C TRP A 35 2.07 -16.89 -5.25
N SER A 36 1.27 -15.86 -5.51
CA SER A 36 1.73 -14.50 -5.80
C SER A 36 0.79 -13.49 -5.17
N PHE A 37 1.37 -12.47 -4.54
CA PHE A 37 0.66 -11.43 -3.83
C PHE A 37 0.87 -10.08 -4.51
N ALA A 38 -0.16 -9.24 -4.44
CA ALA A 38 -0.06 -7.84 -4.81
C ALA A 38 -0.85 -6.98 -3.81
N LEU A 39 -0.24 -5.92 -3.31
CA LEU A 39 -0.90 -4.93 -2.48
C LEU A 39 -1.52 -3.86 -3.38
N CYS A 40 -2.82 -3.61 -3.21
CA CYS A 40 -3.53 -2.52 -3.88
C CYS A 40 -3.94 -1.50 -2.82
N ALA A 41 -3.37 -0.30 -2.86
CA ALA A 41 -3.66 0.80 -1.95
C ALA A 41 -3.98 2.06 -2.77
N GLY A 42 -5.25 2.22 -3.12
CA GLY A 42 -5.71 3.25 -4.06
C GLY A 42 -4.99 3.13 -5.41
N ASP A 43 -4.35 4.23 -5.83
CA ASP A 43 -3.57 4.28 -7.07
C ASP A 43 -2.26 3.47 -7.01
N VAL A 44 -1.76 3.15 -5.82
CA VAL A 44 -0.49 2.43 -5.64
C VAL A 44 -0.71 0.92 -5.70
N LYS A 45 0.02 0.25 -6.60
CA LYS A 45 -0.05 -1.20 -6.80
C LYS A 45 1.33 -1.80 -6.70
N VAL A 46 1.60 -2.51 -5.61
CA VAL A 46 2.83 -3.30 -5.44
C VAL A 46 2.54 -4.72 -5.87
N ARG A 47 3.28 -5.24 -6.85
CA ARG A 47 3.03 -6.56 -7.46
C ARG A 47 4.25 -7.45 -7.33
N GLY A 48 4.04 -8.76 -7.50
CA GLY A 48 5.13 -9.72 -7.50
C GLY A 48 5.69 -9.97 -6.10
N ILE A 49 4.88 -9.74 -5.06
CA ILE A 49 5.27 -10.01 -3.69
C ILE A 49 5.24 -11.52 -3.50
N SER A 50 6.37 -12.07 -3.02
CA SER A 50 6.53 -13.51 -2.81
C SER A 50 5.93 -13.94 -1.47
N THR A 51 5.75 -15.24 -1.27
CA THR A 51 5.33 -15.77 0.04
C THR A 51 6.37 -15.46 1.12
N ASP A 52 7.66 -15.51 0.79
CA ASP A 52 8.74 -15.22 1.73
C ASP A 52 8.72 -13.75 2.16
N THR A 53 8.51 -12.83 1.21
CA THR A 53 8.33 -11.40 1.51
C THR A 53 7.10 -11.16 2.41
N MET A 54 5.99 -11.88 2.18
CA MET A 54 4.79 -11.75 3.02
C MET A 54 5.01 -12.23 4.45
N LEU A 55 5.78 -13.31 4.63
CA LEU A 55 6.15 -13.82 5.95
C LEU A 55 7.11 -12.87 6.65
N ALA A 56 8.09 -12.33 5.94
CA ALA A 56 9.00 -11.31 6.45
C ALA A 56 8.25 -10.02 6.85
N LEU A 57 7.28 -9.56 6.06
CA LEU A 57 6.42 -8.42 6.39
C LEU A 57 5.62 -8.66 7.67
N LYS A 58 5.10 -9.88 7.86
CA LYS A 58 4.27 -10.21 9.01
C LYS A 58 5.04 -10.05 10.32
N ASP A 59 6.30 -10.49 10.32
CA ASP A 59 7.17 -10.60 11.49
C ASP A 59 8.38 -9.66 11.36
N ASP A 60 8.16 -8.45 10.81
CA ASP A 60 9.21 -7.46 10.54
C ASP A 60 9.71 -6.78 11.82
N ASP A 61 10.73 -7.38 12.44
CA ASP A 61 11.37 -6.84 13.66
C ASP A 61 12.04 -5.47 13.44
N SER A 62 12.27 -5.07 12.18
CA SER A 62 12.84 -3.77 11.83
C SER A 62 11.79 -2.67 11.62
N PHE A 63 10.51 -3.00 11.79
CA PHE A 63 9.43 -2.05 11.60
C PHE A 63 9.51 -0.89 12.60
N ASP A 64 9.54 0.34 12.09
CA ASP A 64 9.52 1.55 12.91
C ASP A 64 8.16 1.74 13.56
N THR A 65 8.07 1.38 14.84
CA THR A 65 6.85 1.57 15.62
C THR A 65 6.47 3.04 15.84
N GLU A 66 7.40 3.99 15.65
CA GLU A 66 7.17 5.43 15.77
C GLU A 66 6.74 6.07 14.43
N LEU A 67 6.59 5.28 13.37
CA LEU A 67 6.10 5.74 12.07
C LEU A 67 4.70 6.36 12.18
N LEU A 68 3.79 5.73 12.92
CA LEU A 68 2.43 6.23 13.09
C LEU A 68 2.41 7.60 13.80
N PRO A 69 3.03 7.77 14.98
CA PRO A 69 3.25 9.09 15.58
C PRO A 69 3.84 10.12 14.60
N SER A 70 4.85 9.73 13.82
CA SER A 70 5.50 10.61 12.83
C SER A 70 4.54 11.08 11.74
N ILE A 71 3.70 10.18 11.19
CA ILE A 71 2.66 10.54 10.21
C ILE A 71 1.61 11.49 10.83
N PHE A 72 1.33 11.38 12.13
CA PHE A 72 0.37 12.27 12.81
C PHE A 72 0.87 13.70 13.02
N THR A 73 2.17 13.94 12.90
CA THR A 73 2.72 15.31 12.94
C THR A 73 2.24 16.17 11.77
N PHE A 74 1.86 15.54 10.65
CA PHE A 74 1.28 16.19 9.47
C PHE A 74 -0.23 16.45 9.64
N ARG A 75 -0.62 16.93 10.82
CA ARG A 75 -2.00 17.11 11.27
C ARG A 75 -2.82 17.97 10.33
N GLU A 76 -2.30 19.12 9.97
CA GLU A 76 -3.01 20.15 9.22
C GLU A 76 -3.27 19.72 7.77
N ILE A 77 -2.38 18.93 7.18
CA ILE A 77 -2.49 18.54 5.78
C ILE A 77 -3.27 17.24 5.61
N LEU A 78 -3.00 16.22 6.42
CA LEU A 78 -3.64 14.91 6.31
C LEU A 78 -4.93 14.81 7.13
N TRP A 79 -4.96 15.36 8.34
CA TRP A 79 -5.94 14.97 9.37
C TRP A 79 -6.98 16.04 9.68
N GLN A 80 -6.68 17.32 9.43
CA GLN A 80 -7.57 18.46 9.69
C GLN A 80 -7.89 19.19 8.39
N PRO A 81 -8.97 18.83 7.72
CA PRO A 81 -9.16 19.24 6.35
C PRO A 81 -9.61 20.70 6.20
N ASP A 82 -10.01 21.35 7.28
CA ASP A 82 -10.50 22.73 7.38
C ASP A 82 -9.43 23.80 7.68
N VAL A 83 -8.16 23.42 7.86
CA VAL A 83 -7.10 24.35 8.30
C VAL A 83 -6.65 25.30 7.18
N PHE A 84 -6.61 24.83 5.93
CA PHE A 84 -6.08 25.61 4.82
C PHE A 84 -7.19 26.12 3.91
N THR A 85 -7.40 27.42 3.91
CA THR A 85 -8.33 28.13 3.02
C THR A 85 -7.64 28.66 1.76
N GLU A 86 -6.32 28.86 1.80
CA GLU A 86 -5.54 29.45 0.71
C GLU A 86 -4.40 28.53 0.25
N ALA A 87 -4.09 28.59 -1.05
CA ALA A 87 -3.04 27.77 -1.65
C ALA A 87 -1.66 28.05 -1.01
N SER A 88 -1.35 29.33 -0.77
CA SER A 88 -0.12 29.81 -0.13
C SER A 88 0.17 29.14 1.22
N MET A 89 -0.87 28.82 1.99
CA MET A 89 -0.73 28.20 3.31
C MET A 89 -0.51 26.69 3.25
N SER A 90 -1.07 26.01 2.24
CA SER A 90 -1.01 24.55 2.10
C SER A 90 0.28 24.04 1.46
N VAL A 91 0.88 24.81 0.55
CA VAL A 91 2.09 24.40 -0.20
C VAL A 91 3.29 24.10 0.71
N PRO A 92 3.61 24.89 1.74
CA PRO A 92 4.69 24.56 2.66
C PRO A 92 4.52 23.20 3.34
N SER A 93 3.34 22.92 3.91
CA SER A 93 3.06 21.64 4.57
C SER A 93 3.12 20.44 3.62
N LEU A 94 2.64 20.60 2.38
CA LEU A 94 2.79 19.59 1.34
C LEU A 94 4.25 19.31 1.00
N ARG A 95 5.07 20.36 0.95
CA ARG A 95 6.50 20.26 0.64
C ARG A 95 7.26 19.54 1.76
N ILE A 96 6.93 19.81 3.02
CA ILE A 96 7.52 19.13 4.18
C ILE A 96 7.12 17.65 4.19
N LEU A 97 5.82 17.33 4.02
CA LEU A 97 5.37 15.93 3.96
C LEU A 97 6.02 15.17 2.81
N LYS A 98 6.14 15.80 1.63
CA LYS A 98 6.85 15.20 0.49
C LYS A 98 8.31 14.91 0.82
N ALA A 99 9.03 15.87 1.42
CA ALA A 99 10.43 15.70 1.80
C ALA A 99 10.60 14.56 2.83
N PHE A 100 9.74 14.50 3.86
CA PHE A 100 9.71 13.40 4.82
C PHE A 100 9.56 12.04 4.13
N CYS A 101 8.65 11.91 3.17
CA CYS A 101 8.50 10.67 2.41
C CYS A 101 9.75 10.33 1.58
N GLU A 102 10.41 11.32 0.99
CA GLU A 102 11.62 11.12 0.18
C GLU A 102 12.83 10.71 1.04
N GLU A 103 12.97 11.31 2.22
CA GLU A 103 13.97 10.95 3.23
C GLU A 103 13.75 9.52 3.74
N ALA A 104 12.53 9.19 4.17
CA ALA A 104 12.19 7.83 4.60
C ALA A 104 12.42 6.77 3.50
N CYS A 105 12.17 7.10 2.22
CA CYS A 105 12.51 6.18 1.13
C CYS A 105 14.02 5.95 1.03
N THR A 106 14.83 6.99 1.21
CA THR A 106 16.28 6.91 1.12
C THR A 106 16.82 6.01 2.23
N GLU A 107 16.34 6.19 3.47
CA GLU A 107 16.71 5.35 4.61
C GLU A 107 16.33 3.88 4.40
N LEU A 108 15.14 3.60 3.86
CA LEU A 108 14.70 2.24 3.56
C LEU A 108 15.51 1.60 2.42
N GLU A 109 15.96 2.38 1.43
CA GLU A 109 16.82 1.89 0.36
C GLU A 109 18.21 1.46 0.89
N GLU A 110 18.71 2.09 1.95
CA GLU A 110 19.98 1.75 2.60
C GLU A 110 19.92 0.46 3.43
N GLN A 111 18.76 0.16 4.04
CA GLN A 111 18.58 -1.00 4.93
C GLN A 111 18.56 -2.36 4.20
N LYS A 112 18.34 -2.38 2.88
CA LYS A 112 18.35 -3.59 2.03
C LYS A 112 17.42 -4.74 2.50
N SER A 113 16.35 -4.44 3.24
CA SER A 113 15.32 -5.42 3.61
C SER A 113 14.41 -5.73 2.41
N GLU A 114 14.04 -6.99 2.22
CA GLU A 114 13.12 -7.37 1.14
C GLU A 114 11.71 -6.78 1.34
N VAL A 115 11.31 -6.55 2.59
CA VAL A 115 10.04 -5.92 2.95
C VAL A 115 9.98 -4.48 2.44
N ASN A 116 11.13 -3.82 2.26
CA ASN A 116 11.20 -2.45 1.75
C ASN A 116 10.73 -2.36 0.29
N ASN A 117 10.69 -3.49 -0.45
CA ASN A 117 10.02 -3.56 -1.76
C ASN A 117 8.51 -3.30 -1.69
N ILE A 118 7.91 -3.39 -0.50
CA ILE A 118 6.52 -3.03 -0.22
C ILE A 118 6.43 -1.59 0.28
N TYR A 119 7.24 -1.22 1.27
CA TYR A 119 7.18 0.11 1.90
C TYR A 119 7.57 1.25 0.95
N ILE A 120 8.67 1.10 0.19
CA ILE A 120 9.20 2.16 -0.66
C ILE A 120 8.17 2.60 -1.72
N PRO A 121 7.54 1.70 -2.51
CA PRO A 121 6.52 2.12 -3.47
C PRO A 121 5.31 2.83 -2.84
N LEU A 122 4.90 2.43 -1.63
CA LEU A 122 3.82 3.06 -0.88
C LEU A 122 4.18 4.49 -0.48
N ILE A 123 5.35 4.68 0.13
CA ILE A 123 5.82 6.00 0.57
C ILE A 123 6.07 6.92 -0.63
N LYS A 124 6.67 6.41 -1.72
CA LYS A 124 6.78 7.13 -2.99
C LYS A 124 5.42 7.52 -3.55
N GLY A 125 4.40 6.67 -3.36
CA GLY A 125 3.02 6.97 -3.70
C GLY A 125 2.49 8.22 -2.99
N VAL A 126 2.69 8.32 -1.67
CA VAL A 126 2.29 9.49 -0.87
C VAL A 126 3.04 10.74 -1.35
N ALA A 127 4.37 10.66 -1.53
CA ALA A 127 5.18 11.76 -2.05
C ALA A 127 4.66 12.24 -3.43
N ALA A 128 4.27 11.31 -4.30
CA ALA A 128 3.69 11.62 -5.59
C ALA A 128 2.31 12.30 -5.47
N CYS A 129 1.45 11.87 -4.53
CA CYS A 129 0.18 12.56 -4.23
C CYS A 129 0.46 14.03 -3.80
N CYS A 130 1.45 14.25 -2.93
CA CYS A 130 1.86 15.61 -2.52
C CYS A 130 2.33 16.45 -3.72
N GLY A 131 3.20 15.89 -4.57
CA GLY A 131 3.69 16.57 -5.76
C GLY A 131 2.57 16.93 -6.76
N LYS A 132 1.57 16.05 -6.93
CA LYS A 132 0.38 16.34 -7.74
C LYS A 132 -0.45 17.49 -7.14
N ALA A 133 -0.67 17.47 -5.82
CA ALA A 133 -1.42 18.52 -5.13
C ALA A 133 -0.72 19.88 -5.24
N MET A 134 0.60 19.94 -5.03
CA MET A 134 1.38 21.17 -5.19
C MET A 134 1.26 21.77 -6.59
N LYS A 135 1.43 20.95 -7.64
CA LYS A 135 1.27 21.39 -9.03
C LYS A 135 -0.15 21.87 -9.35
N ALA A 136 -1.16 21.30 -8.71
CA ALA A 136 -2.54 21.72 -8.88
C ALA A 136 -2.83 23.08 -8.20
N LEU A 137 -2.20 23.34 -7.06
CA LEU A 137 -2.32 24.59 -6.30
C LEU A 137 -1.61 25.77 -6.97
N GLU A 138 -0.62 25.52 -7.82
CA GLU A 138 0.08 26.54 -8.62
C GLU A 138 -0.77 27.11 -9.77
N LYS A 139 -1.90 26.48 -10.10
CA LYS A 139 -2.78 26.93 -11.18
C LYS A 139 -3.61 28.14 -10.75
N GLU A 140 -3.87 29.06 -11.70
CA GLU A 140 -4.79 30.17 -11.46
C GLU A 140 -6.19 29.64 -11.07
N LYS A 141 -6.78 30.20 -10.00
CA LYS A 141 -8.08 29.81 -9.42
C LYS A 141 -8.13 28.35 -8.93
N ALA A 142 -7.04 27.86 -8.32
CA ALA A 142 -7.01 26.55 -7.68
C ALA A 142 -8.10 26.40 -6.60
N ASP A 143 -8.90 25.33 -6.70
CA ASP A 143 -9.84 24.93 -5.65
C ASP A 143 -9.06 24.15 -4.57
N VAL A 144 -8.54 24.89 -3.58
CA VAL A 144 -7.72 24.35 -2.48
C VAL A 144 -8.43 23.20 -1.79
N LYS A 145 -9.73 23.37 -1.53
CA LYS A 145 -10.55 22.40 -0.81
C LYS A 145 -10.60 21.08 -1.59
N LYS A 146 -10.95 21.14 -2.88
CA LYS A 146 -10.98 19.95 -3.74
C LYS A 146 -9.61 19.29 -3.84
N ILE A 147 -8.55 20.07 -4.07
CA ILE A 147 -7.19 19.54 -4.24
C ILE A 147 -6.71 18.80 -2.99
N LEU A 148 -6.97 19.35 -1.79
CA LEU A 148 -6.62 18.69 -0.54
C LEU A 148 -7.51 17.48 -0.25
N GLY A 149 -8.76 17.46 -0.72
CA GLY A 149 -9.61 16.27 -0.72
C GLY A 149 -9.04 15.14 -1.59
N ASP A 150 -8.61 15.48 -2.81
CA ASP A 150 -7.99 14.52 -3.74
C ASP A 150 -6.67 13.95 -3.18
N LEU A 151 -5.84 14.79 -2.55
CA LEU A 151 -4.64 14.36 -1.83
C LEU A 151 -4.96 13.28 -0.79
N ARG A 152 -5.96 13.52 0.07
CA ARG A 152 -6.32 12.60 1.16
C ARG A 152 -6.90 11.30 0.61
N THR A 153 -7.73 11.39 -0.42
CA THR A 153 -8.27 10.22 -1.13
C THR A 153 -7.15 9.35 -1.70
N CYS A 154 -6.09 9.98 -2.23
CA CYS A 154 -4.89 9.31 -2.74
C CYS A 154 -4.03 8.71 -1.62
N ALA A 155 -3.81 9.44 -0.52
CA ALA A 155 -2.87 9.07 0.53
C ALA A 155 -3.45 8.11 1.59
N PHE A 156 -4.74 8.22 1.93
CA PHE A 156 -5.35 7.44 3.01
C PHE A 156 -5.33 5.93 2.80
N PRO A 157 -5.51 5.37 1.59
CA PRO A 157 -5.35 3.93 1.38
C PRO A 157 -3.94 3.44 1.74
N VAL A 158 -2.91 4.25 1.45
CA VAL A 158 -1.53 3.95 1.83
C VAL A 158 -1.34 4.08 3.34
N ILE A 159 -1.83 5.15 3.95
CA ILE A 159 -1.74 5.34 5.41
C ILE A 159 -2.48 4.22 6.16
N LYS A 160 -3.65 3.78 5.66
CA LYS A 160 -4.37 2.63 6.19
C LYS A 160 -3.50 1.37 6.20
N PHE A 161 -2.69 1.12 5.16
CA PHE A 161 -1.74 0.01 5.19
C PHE A 161 -0.80 0.09 6.40
N PHE A 162 -0.18 1.25 6.63
CA PHE A 162 0.71 1.43 7.77
C PHE A 162 -0.01 1.38 9.11
N ILE A 163 -1.28 1.78 9.20
CA ILE A 163 -2.10 1.62 10.40
C ILE A 163 -2.37 0.15 10.69
N TYR A 164 -2.74 -0.64 9.69
CA TYR A 164 -3.01 -2.08 9.85
C TYR A 164 -1.76 -2.96 9.81
N HIS A 165 -0.57 -2.37 9.94
CA HIS A 165 0.68 -3.12 9.99
C HIS A 165 0.70 -4.03 11.24
N PRO A 166 1.07 -5.33 11.10
CA PRO A 166 1.00 -6.30 12.19
C PRO A 166 1.96 -6.00 13.36
N GLN A 167 3.02 -5.24 13.11
CA GLN A 167 4.03 -4.87 14.11
C GLN A 167 3.70 -3.57 14.87
N ASN A 168 2.57 -2.94 14.59
CA ASN A 168 2.16 -1.77 15.37
C ASN A 168 1.85 -2.13 16.82
N ARG A 169 2.26 -1.24 17.73
CA ARG A 169 1.79 -1.28 19.10
C ARG A 169 0.27 -1.03 19.14
N GLN A 170 -0.41 -1.74 20.03
CA GLN A 170 -1.87 -1.70 20.12
C GLN A 170 -2.42 -0.30 20.46
N ASP A 171 -1.71 0.46 21.30
CA ASP A 171 -2.08 1.82 21.67
C ASP A 171 -1.96 2.80 20.49
N TYR A 172 -0.85 2.74 19.75
CA TYR A 172 -0.67 3.55 18.53
C TYR A 172 -1.66 3.18 17.43
N PHE A 173 -1.94 1.89 17.25
CA PHE A 173 -2.98 1.44 16.32
C PHE A 173 -4.35 2.03 16.65
N GLN A 174 -4.76 1.96 17.93
CA GLN A 174 -6.08 2.43 18.35
C GLN A 174 -6.22 3.95 18.21
N ASP A 175 -5.20 4.72 18.60
CA ASP A 175 -5.19 6.17 18.40
C ASP A 175 -5.24 6.52 16.91
N ALA A 176 -4.47 5.80 16.09
CA ALA A 176 -4.42 5.99 14.66
C ALA A 176 -5.76 5.74 13.97
N GLN A 177 -6.45 4.65 14.32
CA GLN A 177 -7.81 4.37 13.86
C GLN A 177 -8.78 5.49 14.24
N ASN A 178 -8.72 5.97 15.48
CA ASN A 178 -9.63 7.03 15.95
C ASN A 178 -9.43 8.33 15.16
N ARG A 179 -8.17 8.72 14.92
CA ARG A 179 -7.83 9.91 14.12
C ARG A 179 -8.24 9.76 12.66
N LEU A 180 -8.02 8.60 12.06
CA LEU A 180 -8.46 8.31 10.70
C LEU A 180 -9.99 8.38 10.59
N ASN A 181 -10.72 7.77 11.51
CA ASN A 181 -12.18 7.81 11.53
C ASN A 181 -12.71 9.24 11.65
N TYR A 182 -12.07 10.05 12.51
CA TYR A 182 -12.40 11.48 12.62
C TYR A 182 -12.13 12.22 11.31
N ALA A 183 -10.93 12.09 10.73
CA ALA A 183 -10.56 12.76 9.49
C ALA A 183 -11.49 12.38 8.32
N VAL A 184 -11.82 11.09 8.19
CA VAL A 184 -12.79 10.58 7.21
C VAL A 184 -14.18 11.18 7.42
N LYS A 185 -14.67 11.23 8.67
CA LYS A 185 -15.97 11.83 8.98
C LYS A 185 -16.02 13.31 8.58
N ILE A 186 -14.97 14.08 8.88
CA ILE A 186 -14.90 15.49 8.47
C ILE A 186 -14.81 15.60 6.94
N MET A 187 -14.01 14.75 6.29
CA MET A 187 -13.88 14.76 4.84
C MET A 187 -15.22 14.54 4.13
N LEU A 188 -15.99 13.54 4.55
CA LEU A 188 -17.29 13.21 3.96
C LEU A 188 -18.33 14.32 4.19
N THR A 189 -18.31 14.95 5.36
CA THR A 189 -19.27 16.01 5.71
C THR A 189 -18.93 17.36 5.07
N GLN A 190 -17.64 17.70 4.98
CA GLN A 190 -17.22 19.01 4.48
C GLN A 190 -16.90 19.00 2.98
N PHE A 191 -16.41 17.92 2.39
CA PHE A 191 -15.88 17.92 1.02
C PHE A 191 -16.85 17.32 -0.01
N TYR A 192 -18.10 17.04 0.38
CA TYR A 192 -19.11 16.35 -0.43
C TYR A 192 -18.61 15.02 -1.04
N GLY A 193 -17.58 14.43 -0.43
CA GLY A 193 -17.03 13.15 -0.87
C GLY A 193 -18.04 12.04 -0.65
N ARG A 194 -18.10 11.09 -1.58
CA ARG A 194 -18.87 9.85 -1.38
C ARG A 194 -18.02 8.89 -0.56
N TYR A 195 -18.62 8.17 0.39
CA TYR A 195 -17.91 7.12 1.14
C TYR A 195 -17.21 6.12 0.21
N THR A 196 -17.80 5.88 -0.97
CA THR A 196 -17.27 5.01 -2.04
C THR A 196 -15.95 5.49 -2.65
N GLU A 197 -15.55 6.75 -2.45
CA GLU A 197 -14.30 7.31 -2.98
C GLU A 197 -13.10 6.97 -2.07
N LEU A 198 -13.35 6.56 -0.81
CA LEU A 198 -12.32 6.12 0.11
C LEU A 198 -12.07 4.61 -0.02
N GLU A 199 -11.31 4.24 -1.04
CA GLU A 199 -10.96 2.83 -1.27
C GLU A 199 -10.18 2.26 -0.07
N ASP A 200 -10.63 1.10 0.43
CA ASP A 200 -9.84 0.34 1.39
C ASP A 200 -8.71 -0.41 0.66
N PRO A 201 -7.48 -0.35 1.20
CA PRO A 201 -6.40 -1.16 0.68
C PRO A 201 -6.70 -2.65 0.87
N TYR A 202 -6.27 -3.47 -0.10
CA TYR A 202 -6.50 -4.91 -0.07
C TYR A 202 -5.36 -5.68 -0.71
N TRP A 203 -5.25 -6.95 -0.32
CA TRP A 203 -4.35 -7.92 -0.93
C TRP A 203 -5.05 -8.62 -2.07
N LYS A 204 -4.45 -8.57 -3.26
CA LYS A 204 -4.81 -9.42 -4.38
C LYS A 204 -3.92 -10.66 -4.33
N VAL A 205 -4.51 -11.81 -4.04
CA VAL A 205 -3.82 -13.10 -4.03
C VAL A 205 -4.14 -13.84 -5.31
N SER A 206 -3.10 -14.40 -5.93
CA SER A 206 -3.25 -15.25 -7.12
C SER A 206 -2.49 -16.55 -6.93
N PHE A 207 -3.01 -17.62 -7.51
CA PHE A 207 -2.35 -18.92 -7.49
C PHE A 207 -2.25 -19.48 -8.90
N SER A 208 -1.07 -19.94 -9.28
CA SER A 208 -0.82 -20.60 -10.56
C SER A 208 -0.03 -21.89 -10.34
N LYS A 209 -0.69 -23.03 -10.58
CA LYS A 209 -0.01 -24.31 -10.68
C LYS A 209 0.73 -24.40 -12.01
N THR A 210 2.02 -24.12 -12.01
CA THR A 210 2.89 -24.59 -13.08
C THR A 210 3.04 -26.10 -12.90
N LYS A 211 2.50 -26.92 -13.81
CA LYS A 211 2.84 -28.34 -13.84
C LYS A 211 4.36 -28.43 -14.01
N GLU A 212 5.04 -29.05 -13.05
CA GLU A 212 6.43 -29.45 -13.24
C GLU A 212 6.49 -30.25 -14.55
N LYS A 213 7.38 -29.83 -15.46
CA LYS A 213 7.74 -30.71 -16.58
C LYS A 213 8.27 -31.96 -15.91
N LYS A 214 7.61 -33.10 -16.10
CA LYS A 214 8.27 -34.40 -15.92
C LYS A 214 9.53 -34.32 -16.76
N ASP A 215 10.69 -34.31 -16.12
CA ASP A 215 11.94 -34.58 -16.80
C ASP A 215 11.73 -35.87 -17.58
N SER A 216 11.88 -35.77 -18.89
CA SER A 216 11.92 -36.93 -19.77
C SER A 216 12.97 -37.87 -19.22
N GLU A 217 12.55 -39.07 -18.83
CA GLU A 217 13.45 -40.17 -18.48
C GLU A 217 14.57 -40.25 -19.53
N PRO A 218 15.84 -40.38 -19.11
CA PRO A 218 16.90 -40.66 -20.07
C PRO A 218 16.55 -42.00 -20.74
N ILE A 219 16.42 -41.98 -22.07
CA ILE A 219 16.37 -43.20 -22.85
C ILE A 219 17.72 -43.88 -22.64
N THR A 220 17.74 -44.90 -21.78
CA THR A 220 18.80 -45.90 -21.76
C THR A 220 18.65 -46.71 -23.04
N GLU A 221 19.41 -46.35 -24.08
CA GLU A 221 19.70 -47.28 -25.18
C GLU A 221 20.75 -48.27 -24.67
N GLU A 222 20.30 -49.41 -24.16
CA GLU A 222 21.07 -50.65 -24.17
C GLU A 222 20.62 -51.50 -25.36
N GLN A 223 21.64 -51.91 -26.14
CA GLN A 223 21.70 -52.94 -27.20
C GLN A 223 21.56 -52.48 -28.66
#